data_AF-M5G3X7-F1
#
_entry.id   AF-M5G3X7-F1
#
_cell.length_a   1.000
_cell.length_b   1.000
_cell.length_c   1.000
_cell.angle_alpha   90.00
_cell.angle_beta   90.00
_cell.angle_gamma   90.00
#
_symmetry.space_group_name_H-M   'P 1'
#
loop_
_entity.id
_entity.type
_entity.pdbx_description
1 polymer ?
#
loop_
_entity_poly.entity_id
_entity_poly.type
_entity_poly.pdbx_seq_one_letter_code
_entity_poly.pdbx_strand_id
1 'polypeptide(L)'
;MPGVRDISADAFITAYSSHLKRSGKLEVPTWADIVKTGAFKEQAPYDPDWYYVRAAAVARHIYLRKHVGIGALTKLHGGRNRRGNRPSHHADASASIQRKVCQSLEKIGVLEKAPDGGRRISQDGQRDLDRIATSVVETMREEEEEEEEAEENAEEEGEAAEEEDEE
;
A
#
# COMPACT_ATOMS: atom_id res chain seq x y z
N MET A 1 14.77 -3.10 -15.43
CA MET A 1 14.38 -2.50 -14.14
C MET A 1 12.96 -2.96 -13.86
N PRO A 2 12.73 -3.72 -12.78
CA PRO A 2 11.39 -4.17 -12.42
C PRO A 2 10.50 -2.96 -12.13
N GLY A 3 9.28 -2.98 -12.64
CA GLY A 3 8.29 -1.94 -12.39
C GLY A 3 7.32 -2.33 -11.27
N VAL A 4 6.47 -1.40 -10.86
CA VAL A 4 5.40 -1.63 -9.84
C VAL A 4 4.46 -2.80 -10.20
N ARG A 5 4.43 -3.20 -11.49
CA ARG A 5 3.63 -4.33 -11.99
C ARG A 5 4.22 -5.69 -11.65
N ASP A 6 5.52 -5.75 -11.44
CA ASP A 6 6.27 -7.01 -11.30
C ASP A 6 6.34 -7.48 -9.84
N ILE A 7 5.69 -6.75 -8.91
CA ILE A 7 5.76 -6.95 -7.47
C ILE A 7 4.37 -7.19 -6.90
N SER A 8 4.32 -7.98 -5.83
CA SER A 8 3.11 -8.17 -5.04
C SER A 8 2.54 -6.81 -4.57
N ALA A 9 1.21 -6.73 -4.56
CA ALA A 9 0.54 -5.47 -4.20
C ALA A 9 0.84 -5.07 -2.75
N ASP A 10 0.92 -6.06 -1.86
CA ASP A 10 1.08 -5.85 -0.43
C ASP A 10 2.49 -5.35 -0.10
N ALA A 11 3.53 -6.06 -0.55
CA ALA A 11 4.92 -5.67 -0.32
C ALA A 11 5.20 -4.24 -0.80
N PHE A 12 4.73 -3.88 -2.00
CA PHE A 12 4.90 -2.53 -2.52
C PHE A 12 4.17 -1.48 -1.66
N ILE A 13 2.94 -1.74 -1.24
CA ILE A 13 2.15 -0.78 -0.45
C ILE A 13 2.81 -0.55 0.91
N THR A 14 3.27 -1.62 1.57
CA THR A 14 3.97 -1.57 2.85
C THR A 14 5.28 -0.79 2.75
N ALA A 15 6.11 -1.09 1.76
CA ALA A 15 7.37 -0.38 1.54
C ALA A 15 7.16 1.11 1.19
N TYR A 16 6.22 1.40 0.27
CA TYR A 16 5.98 2.77 -0.16
C TYR A 16 5.31 3.62 0.93
N SER A 17 4.43 3.05 1.75
CA SER A 17 3.87 3.74 2.91
C SER A 17 4.95 4.11 3.94
N SER A 18 5.90 3.21 4.18
CA SER A 18 7.07 3.45 5.03
C SER A 18 7.97 4.55 4.46
N HIS A 19 8.17 4.58 3.14
CA HIS A 19 8.90 5.65 2.46
C HIS A 19 8.20 7.01 2.62
N LEU A 20 6.89 7.08 2.40
CA LEU A 20 6.11 8.31 2.57
C LEU A 20 6.15 8.82 4.01
N LYS A 21 6.11 7.92 5.00
CA LYS A 21 6.24 8.27 6.42
C LYS A 21 7.63 8.82 6.75
N ARG A 22 8.70 8.15 6.29
CA ARG A 22 10.10 8.62 6.48
C ARG A 22 10.35 9.97 5.81
N SER A 23 9.73 10.22 4.67
CA SER A 23 9.86 11.48 3.93
C SER A 23 9.29 12.68 4.72
N GLY A 24 8.23 12.47 5.51
CA GLY A 24 7.61 13.53 6.32
C GLY A 24 6.94 14.66 5.51
N LYS A 25 6.96 14.57 4.18
CA LYS A 25 6.40 15.58 3.26
C LYS A 25 4.89 15.42 3.02
N LEU A 26 4.32 14.27 3.40
CA LEU A 26 2.90 14.00 3.23
C LEU A 26 2.10 14.73 4.31
N GLU A 27 1.30 15.71 3.88
CA GLU A 27 0.36 16.37 4.77
C GLU A 27 -0.75 15.40 5.19
N VAL A 28 -0.72 14.99 6.46
CA VAL A 28 -1.77 14.22 7.10
C VAL A 28 -2.84 15.17 7.64
N PRO A 29 -4.13 14.98 7.30
CA PRO A 29 -5.20 15.79 7.85
C PRO A 29 -5.33 15.64 9.36
N THR A 30 -5.69 16.73 10.06
CA THR A 30 -5.83 16.76 11.53
C THR A 30 -6.89 15.82 12.09
N TRP A 31 -7.83 15.37 11.27
CA TRP A 31 -8.91 14.46 11.67
C TRP A 31 -8.63 12.99 11.37
N ALA A 32 -7.44 12.66 10.83
CA ALA A 32 -7.12 11.31 10.36
C ALA A 32 -7.17 10.24 11.47
N ASP A 33 -6.97 10.65 12.71
CA ASP A 33 -7.01 9.84 13.95
C ASP A 33 -8.44 9.51 14.42
N ILE A 34 -9.42 10.34 14.09
CA ILE A 34 -10.80 10.24 14.61
C ILE A 34 -11.75 9.55 13.62
N VAL A 35 -11.50 9.66 12.32
CA VAL A 35 -12.49 9.30 11.30
C VAL A 35 -12.51 7.83 10.92
N LYS A 36 -13.67 7.39 10.45
CA LYS A 36 -13.84 6.13 9.74
C LYS A 36 -13.61 6.30 8.24
N THR A 37 -13.13 5.26 7.57
CA THR A 37 -12.79 5.31 6.14
C THR A 37 -14.01 5.33 5.19
N GLY A 38 -15.18 4.95 5.69
CA GLY A 38 -16.44 5.00 4.97
C GLY A 38 -17.63 4.81 5.90
N ALA A 39 -18.82 5.19 5.44
CA ALA A 39 -20.05 5.09 6.24
C ALA A 39 -20.42 3.64 6.59
N PHE A 40 -19.95 2.67 5.80
CA PHE A 40 -20.17 1.24 6.00
C PHE A 40 -19.23 0.59 7.02
N LYS A 41 -18.24 1.32 7.54
CA LYS A 41 -17.35 0.84 8.60
C LYS A 41 -17.94 1.19 9.96
N GLU A 42 -17.85 0.26 10.90
CA GLU A 42 -18.34 0.46 12.26
C GLU A 42 -17.32 1.25 13.10
N GLN A 43 -16.04 0.88 12.99
CA GLN A 43 -14.92 1.49 13.72
C GLN A 43 -13.91 2.17 12.80
N ALA A 44 -13.06 3.02 13.38
CA ALA A 44 -11.92 3.62 12.70
C ALA A 44 -10.80 2.58 12.47
N PRO A 45 -9.85 2.82 11.55
CA PRO A 45 -8.69 1.96 11.40
C PRO A 45 -7.88 1.86 12.71
N TYR A 46 -7.40 0.66 13.04
CA TYR A 46 -6.57 0.44 14.23
C TYR A 46 -5.14 0.93 14.07
N ASP A 47 -4.62 0.85 12.85
CA ASP A 47 -3.30 1.39 12.52
C ASP A 47 -3.36 2.94 12.51
N PRO A 48 -2.58 3.64 13.36
CA PRO A 48 -2.54 5.10 13.37
C PRO A 48 -1.98 5.68 12.06
N ASP A 49 -1.16 4.92 11.34
CA ASP A 49 -0.49 5.33 10.10
C ASP A 49 -1.27 4.93 8.83
N TRP A 50 -2.54 4.52 8.99
CA TRP A 50 -3.38 4.05 7.89
C TRP A 50 -3.47 5.03 6.71
N TYR A 51 -3.28 6.34 6.96
CA TYR A 51 -3.31 7.37 5.93
C TYR A 51 -2.15 7.21 4.92
N TYR A 52 -0.96 6.81 5.37
CA TYR A 52 0.18 6.53 4.50
C TYR A 52 -0.06 5.27 3.66
N VAL A 53 -0.61 4.22 4.28
CA VAL A 53 -1.03 3.00 3.59
C VAL A 53 -2.07 3.33 2.51
N ARG A 54 -3.05 4.19 2.83
CA ARG A 54 -4.05 4.67 1.87
C ARG A 54 -3.41 5.42 0.71
N ALA A 55 -2.47 6.32 1.00
CA ALA A 55 -1.77 7.08 -0.02
C ALA A 55 -0.97 6.18 -0.96
N ALA A 56 -0.27 5.18 -0.42
CA ALA A 56 0.46 4.20 -1.20
C ALA A 56 -0.45 3.37 -2.11
N ALA A 57 -1.57 2.86 -1.57
CA ALA A 57 -2.55 2.11 -2.34
C ALA A 57 -3.16 2.93 -3.49
N VAL A 58 -3.47 4.22 -3.25
CA VAL A 58 -4.01 5.13 -4.27
C VAL A 58 -2.95 5.43 -5.35
N ALA A 59 -1.70 5.71 -4.97
CA ALA A 59 -0.62 5.96 -5.91
C ALA A 59 -0.40 4.76 -6.84
N ARG A 60 -0.32 3.54 -6.28
CA ARG A 60 -0.23 2.28 -7.05
C ARG A 60 -1.41 2.10 -7.99
N HIS A 61 -2.64 2.36 -7.52
CA HIS A 61 -3.82 2.19 -8.35
C HIS A 61 -3.83 3.13 -9.57
N ILE A 62 -3.43 4.40 -9.36
CA ILE A 62 -3.34 5.39 -10.43
C ILE A 62 -2.24 5.02 -11.43
N TYR A 63 -1.08 4.57 -10.95
CA TYR A 63 0.01 4.07 -11.80
C TYR A 63 -0.48 2.98 -12.77
N LEU A 64 -1.27 2.02 -12.26
CA LEU A 64 -1.75 0.89 -13.07
C LEU A 64 -2.84 1.26 -14.08
N ARG A 65 -3.75 2.18 -13.71
CA ARG A 65 -4.94 2.54 -14.50
C ARG A 65 -4.78 3.81 -15.34
N LYS A 66 -3.62 4.49 -15.26
CA LYS A 66 -3.24 5.74 -15.95
C LYS A 66 -4.07 6.97 -15.57
N HIS A 67 -5.39 6.88 -15.64
CA HIS A 67 -6.32 7.99 -15.36
C HIS A 67 -7.41 7.54 -14.39
N VAL A 68 -7.50 8.18 -13.22
CA VAL A 68 -8.48 7.80 -12.19
C VAL A 68 -9.13 9.03 -11.56
N GLY A 69 -10.46 8.97 -11.44
CA GLY A 69 -11.27 9.96 -10.73
C GLY A 69 -11.55 9.56 -9.28
N ILE A 70 -11.98 10.53 -8.46
CA ILE A 70 -12.33 10.28 -7.05
C ILE A 70 -13.46 9.24 -6.94
N GLY A 71 -14.47 9.31 -7.81
CA GLY A 71 -15.59 8.34 -7.80
C GLY A 71 -15.17 6.89 -8.10
N ALA A 72 -14.08 6.70 -8.86
CA ALA A 72 -13.52 5.37 -9.06
C ALA A 72 -12.81 4.87 -7.81
N LEU A 73 -12.06 5.76 -7.12
CA LEU A 73 -11.41 5.44 -5.85
C LEU A 73 -12.43 5.16 -4.72
N THR A 74 -13.56 5.86 -4.69
CA THR A 74 -14.61 5.60 -3.69
C THR A 74 -15.28 4.26 -3.89
N LYS A 75 -15.46 3.80 -5.14
CA LYS A 75 -15.93 2.45 -5.45
C LYS A 75 -14.87 1.39 -5.14
N LEU A 76 -13.60 1.65 -5.48
CA LEU A 76 -12.48 0.75 -5.21
C LEU A 76 -12.33 0.46 -3.71
N HIS A 77 -12.37 1.50 -2.89
CA HIS A 77 -12.26 1.37 -1.44
C HIS A 77 -13.62 1.18 -0.75
N GLY A 78 -14.70 1.09 -1.53
CA GLY A 78 -16.04 0.78 -1.05
C GLY A 78 -16.14 -0.63 -0.49
N GLY A 79 -17.27 -0.94 0.12
CA GLY A 79 -17.43 -2.23 0.78
C GLY A 79 -18.87 -2.59 1.09
N ARG A 80 -19.04 -3.74 1.73
CA ARG A 80 -20.34 -4.25 2.15
C ARG A 80 -20.82 -3.50 3.38
N ASN A 81 -21.97 -2.85 3.28
CA ASN A 81 -22.65 -2.19 4.39
C ASN A 81 -23.63 -3.14 5.07
N ARG A 82 -23.38 -3.44 6.35
CA ARG A 82 -24.28 -4.24 7.20
C ARG A 82 -25.37 -3.35 7.76
N ARG A 83 -26.63 -3.61 7.41
CA ARG A 83 -27.80 -2.80 7.81
C ARG A 83 -28.65 -3.48 8.88
N GLY A 84 -27.99 -4.11 9.85
CA GLY A 84 -28.64 -4.90 10.90
C GLY A 84 -29.43 -6.07 10.33
N ASN A 85 -30.76 -6.03 10.50
CA ASN A 85 -31.69 -7.07 10.05
C ASN A 85 -32.01 -7.00 8.54
N ARG A 86 -31.68 -5.90 7.85
CA ARG A 86 -31.90 -5.77 6.40
C ARG A 86 -30.72 -6.38 5.62
N PRO A 87 -30.95 -6.90 4.39
CA PRO A 87 -29.88 -7.42 3.54
C PRO A 87 -28.72 -6.43 3.37
N SER A 88 -27.51 -6.94 3.16
CA SER A 88 -26.33 -6.12 2.93
C SER A 88 -26.26 -5.58 1.50
N HIS A 89 -25.79 -4.35 1.31
CA HIS A 89 -25.53 -3.77 -0.02
C HIS A 89 -24.15 -3.14 -0.07
N HIS A 90 -23.63 -2.93 -1.28
CA HIS A 90 -22.43 -2.15 -1.49
C HIS A 90 -22.67 -0.68 -1.11
N ALA A 91 -21.67 -0.06 -0.48
CA ALA A 91 -21.62 1.37 -0.23
C ALA A 91 -20.22 1.90 -0.56
N ASP A 92 -20.18 3.06 -1.18
CA ASP A 92 -18.94 3.74 -1.53
C ASP A 92 -18.19 4.23 -0.28
N ALA A 93 -16.87 4.33 -0.40
CA ALA A 93 -16.02 4.92 0.62
C ALA A 93 -16.14 6.45 0.70
N SER A 94 -15.58 7.03 1.76
CA SER A 94 -15.57 8.48 1.94
C SER A 94 -14.79 9.19 0.82
N ALA A 95 -15.51 9.99 0.03
CA ALA A 95 -14.90 10.83 -1.00
C ALA A 95 -13.93 11.88 -0.43
N SER A 96 -14.14 12.31 0.82
CA SER A 96 -13.27 13.31 1.48
C SER A 96 -11.85 12.76 1.66
N ILE A 97 -11.74 11.53 2.14
CA ILE A 97 -10.45 10.85 2.36
C ILE A 97 -9.71 10.69 1.03
N GLN A 98 -10.39 10.13 0.02
CA GLN A 98 -9.78 9.92 -1.30
C GLN A 98 -9.31 11.24 -1.93
N ARG A 99 -10.12 12.29 -1.83
CA ARG A 99 -9.77 13.62 -2.34
C ARG A 99 -8.55 14.20 -1.62
N LYS A 100 -8.49 14.10 -0.30
CA LYS A 100 -7.35 14.62 0.47
C LYS A 100 -6.07 13.86 0.17
N VAL A 101 -6.13 12.54 0.07
CA VAL A 101 -4.98 11.71 -0.33
C VAL A 101 -4.45 12.15 -1.70
N CYS A 102 -5.32 12.31 -2.70
CA CYS A 102 -4.89 12.81 -4.01
C CYS A 102 -4.29 14.22 -3.93
N GLN A 103 -4.87 15.12 -3.12
CA GLN A 103 -4.33 16.47 -2.93
C GLN A 103 -2.95 16.46 -2.26
N SER A 104 -2.74 15.62 -1.24
CA SER A 104 -1.44 15.49 -0.56
C SER A 104 -0.39 14.91 -1.51
N LEU A 105 -0.74 13.92 -2.33
CA LEU A 105 0.16 13.35 -3.35
C LEU A 105 0.43 14.32 -4.52
N GLU A 106 -0.54 15.15 -4.90
CA GLU A 106 -0.35 16.23 -5.88
C GLU A 106 0.66 17.27 -5.36
N LYS A 107 0.61 17.62 -4.06
CA LYS A 107 1.53 18.59 -3.45
C LYS A 107 2.99 18.11 -3.42
N ILE A 108 3.22 16.82 -3.25
CA ILE A 108 4.57 16.22 -3.27
C ILE A 108 5.07 16.03 -4.71
N GLY A 109 4.21 16.24 -5.72
CA GLY A 109 4.56 16.07 -7.13
C GLY A 109 4.52 14.62 -7.62
N VAL A 110 3.92 13.70 -6.85
CA VAL A 110 3.74 12.29 -7.26
C VAL A 110 2.60 12.18 -8.28
N LEU A 111 1.52 12.92 -8.05
CA LEU A 111 0.35 12.96 -8.92
C LEU A 111 0.25 14.31 -9.63
N GLU A 112 -0.38 14.29 -10.80
CA GLU A 112 -0.78 15.50 -11.51
C GLU A 112 -2.21 15.38 -12.06
N LYS A 113 -2.82 16.53 -12.34
CA LYS A 113 -4.14 16.56 -12.97
C LYS A 113 -4.00 16.18 -14.43
N ALA A 114 -4.78 15.19 -14.86
CA ALA A 114 -4.80 14.81 -16.26
C ALA A 114 -5.61 15.82 -17.10
N PRO A 115 -5.22 16.06 -18.37
CA PRO A 115 -5.97 16.96 -19.26
C PRO A 115 -7.41 16.47 -19.51
N ASP A 116 -7.61 15.16 -19.58
CA ASP A 116 -8.92 14.52 -19.80
C ASP A 116 -9.74 14.35 -18.51
N GLY A 117 -9.29 14.95 -17.41
CA GLY A 117 -9.91 14.85 -16.09
C GLY A 117 -9.38 13.69 -15.24
N GLY A 118 -9.64 13.78 -13.93
CA GLY A 118 -9.07 12.87 -12.95
C GLY A 118 -7.61 13.18 -12.61
N ARG A 119 -6.87 12.16 -12.17
CA ARG A 119 -5.44 12.24 -11.84
C ARG A 119 -4.68 11.19 -12.62
N ARG A 120 -3.45 11.54 -12.98
CA ARG A 120 -2.44 10.63 -13.52
C ARG A 120 -1.17 10.73 -12.68
N ILE A 121 -0.33 9.71 -12.78
CA ILE A 121 1.00 9.74 -12.18
C ILE A 121 1.87 10.75 -12.95
N SER A 122 2.66 11.55 -12.25
CA SER A 122 3.65 12.43 -12.89
C SER A 122 4.86 11.62 -13.35
N GLN A 123 5.71 12.21 -14.20
CA GLN A 123 6.96 11.56 -14.62
C GLN A 123 7.90 11.30 -13.44
N ASP A 124 8.01 12.24 -12.51
CA ASP A 124 8.84 12.09 -11.31
C ASP A 124 8.23 11.09 -10.32
N GLY A 125 6.90 11.09 -10.18
CA GLY A 125 6.18 10.08 -9.41
C GLY A 125 6.41 8.68 -9.96
N GLN A 126 6.37 8.50 -11.28
CA GLN A 126 6.66 7.21 -11.90
C GLN A 126 8.08 6.73 -11.56
N ARG A 127 9.08 7.60 -11.67
CA ARG A 127 10.47 7.27 -11.29
C ARG A 127 10.61 6.91 -9.83
N ASP A 128 9.92 7.62 -8.93
CA ASP A 128 9.96 7.36 -7.50
C ASP A 128 9.35 5.99 -7.18
N LEU A 129 8.16 5.69 -7.73
CA LEU A 129 7.52 4.39 -7.55
C LEU A 129 8.35 3.24 -8.13
N ASP A 130 8.94 3.40 -9.32
CA ASP A 130 9.76 2.34 -9.94
C ASP A 130 11.09 2.12 -9.20
N ARG A 131 11.66 3.16 -8.57
CA ARG A 131 12.84 3.02 -7.69
C ARG A 131 12.50 2.22 -6.44
N ILE A 132 11.39 2.54 -5.78
CA ILE A 132 10.94 1.80 -4.60
C ILE A 132 10.58 0.36 -4.97
N ALA A 133 9.98 0.14 -6.15
CA ALA A 133 9.74 -1.19 -6.68
C ALA A 133 11.06 -1.98 -6.79
N THR A 134 12.11 -1.39 -7.36
CA THR A 134 13.42 -2.05 -7.47
C THR A 134 13.99 -2.41 -6.09
N SER A 135 13.94 -1.48 -5.12
CA SER A 135 14.40 -1.73 -3.76
C SER A 135 13.63 -2.86 -3.06
N VAL A 136 12.31 -2.99 -3.32
CA VAL A 136 11.52 -4.09 -2.76
C VAL A 136 11.93 -5.43 -3.35
N VAL A 137 12.23 -5.48 -4.65
CA VAL A 137 12.71 -6.73 -5.28
C VAL A 137 14.08 -7.13 -4.74
N GLU A 138 14.95 -6.16 -4.48
CA GLU A 138 16.25 -6.41 -3.85
C GLU A 138 16.07 -6.97 -2.44
N THR A 139 15.24 -6.32 -1.59
CA THR A 139 14.99 -6.82 -0.23
C THR A 139 14.32 -8.19 -0.21
N MET A 140 13.38 -8.46 -1.13
CA MET A 140 12.74 -9.78 -1.19
C MET A 140 13.72 -10.89 -1.57
N ARG A 141 14.73 -10.59 -2.40
CA ARG A 141 15.78 -11.56 -2.74
C ARG A 141 16.73 -11.79 -1.59
N GLU A 142 17.10 -10.72 -0.89
CA GLU A 142 17.93 -10.82 0.33
C GLU A 142 17.21 -11.65 1.40
N GLU A 143 15.90 -11.44 1.61
CA GLU A 143 15.08 -12.25 2.53
C GLU A 143 14.99 -13.73 2.09
N GLU A 144 14.83 -14.01 0.79
CA GLU A 144 14.85 -15.38 0.25
C GLU A 144 16.22 -16.06 0.47
N GLU A 145 17.33 -15.35 0.22
CA GLU A 145 18.69 -15.86 0.46
C GLU A 145 18.94 -16.13 1.96
N GLU A 146 18.48 -15.26 2.86
CA GLU A 146 18.58 -15.45 4.32
C GLU A 146 17.74 -16.63 4.83
N GLU A 147 16.55 -16.85 4.25
CA GLU A 147 15.70 -18.00 4.57
C GLU A 147 16.34 -19.32 4.11
N GLU A 148 16.89 -19.35 2.89
CA GLU A 148 17.62 -20.53 2.37
C GLU A 148 18.86 -20.85 3.24
N GLU A 149 19.67 -19.84 3.60
CA GLU A 149 20.81 -20.03 4.51
C GLU A 149 20.37 -20.52 5.90
N ALA A 150 19.23 -20.05 6.42
CA ALA A 150 18.72 -20.49 7.72
C ALA A 150 18.20 -21.93 7.67
N GLU A 151 17.58 -22.35 6.57
CA GLU A 151 17.16 -23.75 6.36
C GLU A 151 18.37 -24.68 6.24
N GLU A 152 19.40 -24.31 5.46
CA GLU A 152 20.64 -25.08 5.33
C GLU A 152 21.35 -25.26 6.70
N ASN A 153 21.47 -24.17 7.49
CA ASN A 153 22.06 -24.25 8.82
C ASN A 153 21.23 -25.14 9.78
N ALA A 154 19.90 -25.12 9.68
CA ALA A 154 19.04 -25.95 10.52
C ALA A 154 19.10 -27.44 10.13
N GLU A 155 19.30 -27.76 8.85
CA GLU A 155 19.56 -29.13 8.39
C GLU A 155 20.92 -29.64 8.89
N GLU A 156 21.98 -28.83 8.80
CA GLU A 156 23.31 -29.17 9.33
C GLU A 156 23.30 -29.40 10.85
N GLU A 157 22.58 -28.56 11.62
CA GLU A 157 22.41 -28.77 13.08
C GLU A 157 21.60 -30.02 13.41
N GLY A 158 20.61 -30.37 12.58
CA GLY A 158 19.80 -31.58 12.72
C GLY A 158 20.60 -32.86 12.45
N GLU A 159 21.38 -32.88 11.38
CA GLU A 159 22.27 -34.01 11.06
C GLU A 159 23.34 -34.22 12.13
N ALA A 160 23.94 -33.14 12.66
CA ALA A 160 24.92 -33.24 13.73
C ALA A 160 24.33 -33.79 15.05
N ALA A 161 23.06 -33.49 15.34
CA ALA A 161 22.37 -34.02 16.52
C ALA A 161 22.02 -35.51 16.37
N GLU A 162 21.70 -35.97 15.16
CA GLU A 162 21.48 -37.39 14.89
C GLU A 162 22.79 -38.21 14.97
N GLU A 163 23.92 -37.65 14.53
CA GLU A 163 25.23 -38.30 14.67
C GLU A 163 25.68 -38.42 16.14
N GLU A 164 25.36 -37.45 17.01
CA GLU A 164 25.71 -37.49 18.44
C GLU A 164 24.84 -38.48 19.26
N ASP A 165 23.61 -38.77 18.84
CA ASP A 165 22.72 -39.75 19.51
C ASP A 165 23.01 -41.21 19.09
N GLU A 166 23.80 -41.43 18.03
CA GLU A 166 24.21 -42.75 17.54
C GLU A 166 25.55 -43.27 18.15
N GLU A 167 26.29 -42.45 18.90
CA GLU A 167 27.53 -42.83 19.66
C GLU A 167 27.30 -43.23 21.13
#